data_AF-A0A7J8TIM8-F1
#
_entry.id   AF-A0A7J8TIM8-F1
#
_cell.length_a   1.000
_cell.length_b   1.000
_cell.length_c   1.000
_cell.angle_alpha   90.00
_cell.angle_beta   90.00
_cell.angle_gamma   90.00
#
_symmetry.space_group_name_H-M   'P 1'
#
loop_
_entity.id
_entity.type
_entity.pdbx_description
1 polymer ?
#
loop_
_entity_poly.entity_id
_entity_poly.type
_entity_poly.pdbx_seq_one_letter_code
_entity_poly.pdbx_strand_id
1 'polypeptide(L)' 'MRLGIRRLILKVDSIDVVNILTSDAKDGEFNLIRKVRDYLKKEWEVVIQHVYKEGNKVADSLASMAWG' A
#
# COMPACT_ATOMS: atom_id res chain seq x y z
N MET A 1 -2.97 20.78 -4.39
CA MET A 1 -4.29 20.12 -4.53
C MET A 1 -4.42 19.04 -3.47
N ARG A 2 -5.41 19.13 -2.57
CA ARG A 2 -5.91 17.96 -1.84
C ARG A 2 -7.10 17.45 -2.64
N LEU A 3 -7.07 16.18 -3.08
CA LEU A 3 -8.13 15.57 -3.90
C LEU A 3 -9.47 15.39 -3.14
N GLY A 4 -9.58 15.89 -1.90
CA GLY A 4 -10.78 15.72 -1.06
C GLY A 4 -11.06 14.27 -0.65
N ILE A 5 -10.10 13.36 -0.87
CA ILE A 5 -10.25 11.94 -0.57
C ILE A 5 -10.32 11.74 0.94
N ARG A 6 -11.43 11.19 1.42
CA ARG A 6 -11.66 10.91 2.84
C ARG A 6 -11.48 9.45 3.22
N ARG A 7 -11.44 8.55 2.23
CA ARG A 7 -11.32 7.10 2.44
C ARG A 7 -10.41 6.49 1.38
N LEU A 8 -9.46 5.68 1.83
CA LEU A 8 -8.49 4.98 1.00
C LEU A 8 -8.62 3.48 1.25
N ILE A 9 -8.95 2.72 0.20
CA ILE A 9 -8.90 1.25 0.24
C ILE A 9 -7.66 0.83 -0.52
N LEU A 10 -6.67 0.31 0.20
CA LEU A 10 -5.42 -0.18 -0.35
C LEU A 10 -5.51 -1.71 -0.53
N LYS A 11 -5.60 -2.15 -1.78
CA LYS A 11 -5.55 -3.58 -2.16
C LYS A 11 -4.12 -3.95 -2.52
N VAL A 12 -3.60 -5.00 -1.90
CA VAL A 12 -2.22 -5.48 -2.10
C VAL A 12 -2.25 -6.98 -2.28
N ASP A 13 -1.49 -7.50 -3.23
CA ASP A 13 -1.40 -8.94 -3.51
C ASP A 13 -0.27 -9.66 -2.74
N SER A 14 0.68 -8.90 -2.20
CA SER A 14 1.68 -9.39 -1.25
C SER A 14 1.15 -9.37 0.18
N ILE A 15 1.00 -10.57 0.77
CA ILE A 15 0.62 -10.72 2.19
C ILE A 15 1.71 -10.16 3.12
N ASP A 16 2.99 -10.26 2.74
CA ASP A 16 4.11 -9.73 3.52
C ASP A 16 4.01 -8.21 3.63
N VAL A 17 3.67 -7.52 2.53
CA VAL A 17 3.48 -6.06 2.55
C VAL A 17 2.29 -5.68 3.44
N VAL A 18 1.19 -6.43 3.40
CA VAL A 18 0.05 -6.19 4.31
C VAL A 18 0.51 -6.31 5.76
N ASN A 19 1.22 -7.38 6.11
CA ASN A 19 1.73 -7.60 7.47
C ASN A 19 2.70 -6.50 7.92
N ILE A 20 3.59 -6.05 7.03
CA ILE A 20 4.53 -4.97 7.31
C ILE A 20 3.81 -3.64 7.53
N LEU A 21 2.71 -3.36 6.82
CA LEU A 21 2.00 -2.08 6.94
C LEU A 21 1.03 -2.05 8.12
N THR A 22 0.54 -3.21 8.58
CA THR A 22 -0.37 -3.32 9.72
C THR A 22 0.34 -3.53 11.05
N SER A 23 1.60 -3.96 11.06
CA SER A 23 2.40 -4.03 12.30
C SER A 23 2.75 -2.65 12.83
N ASP A 24 3.27 -2.59 14.06
CA ASP A 24 3.92 -1.36 14.55
C ASP A 24 5.19 -1.05 13.75
N ALA A 25 5.52 0.24 13.69
CA ALA A 25 6.77 0.70 13.10
C ALA A 25 7.94 0.20 13.96
N LYS A 26 9.07 -0.10 13.31
CA LYS A 26 10.26 -0.64 13.97
C LYS A 26 11.45 0.31 13.81
N ASP A 27 12.33 0.31 14.81
CA ASP A 27 13.59 1.03 14.70
C ASP A 27 14.44 0.45 13.56
N GLY A 28 14.95 1.34 12.71
CA GLY A 28 15.72 0.96 11.52
C GLY A 28 14.88 0.47 10.34
N GLU A 29 13.57 0.72 10.30
CA GLU A 29 12.77 0.33 9.13
C GLU A 29 13.24 0.99 7.83
N PHE A 30 13.00 0.31 6.71
CA PHE A 30 13.33 0.84 5.39
C PHE A 30 12.61 2.17 5.14
N ASN A 31 13.35 3.16 4.63
CA ASN A 31 12.83 4.50 4.32
C ASN A 31 11.55 4.48 3.45
N LEU A 32 11.40 3.47 2.58
CA LEU A 32 10.19 3.30 1.76
C LEU A 32 8.96 2.98 2.62
N ILE A 33 9.08 2.03 3.55
CA ILE A 33 7.99 1.66 4.46
C ILE A 33 7.58 2.86 5.31
N ARG A 34 8.55 3.64 5.79
CA ARG A 34 8.30 4.84 6.59
C ARG A 34 7.49 5.87 5.84
N LYS A 35 7.90 6.16 4.60
CA LYS A 35 7.17 7.07 3.72
C LYS A 35 5.75 6.58 3.46
N VAL A 36 5.57 5.29 3.18
CA VAL A 36 4.22 4.73 2.97
C VAL A 36 3.36 4.91 4.22
N ARG A 37 3.87 4.58 5.41
CA ARG A 37 3.16 4.80 6.68
C ARG A 37 2.80 6.26 6.90
N ASP A 38 3.69 7.20 6.60
CA ASP A 38 3.42 8.64 6.70
C ASP A 38 2.29 9.08 5.74
N TYR A 39 2.22 8.47 4.56
CA TYR A 39 1.09 8.67 3.65
C TYR A 39 -0.21 8.08 4.22
N LEU A 40 -0.18 6.86 4.74
CA LEU A 40 -1.37 6.21 5.31
C LEU A 40 -1.92 6.96 6.53
N LYS A 41 -1.08 7.68 7.28
CA LYS A 41 -1.47 8.51 8.44
C LYS A 41 -2.07 9.88 8.09
N LYS A 42 -2.26 10.21 6.82
CA LYS A 42 -2.96 11.44 6.41
C LYS A 42 -4.43 11.41 6.83
N GLU A 43 -5.16 12.49 6.56
CA GLU A 43 -6.55 12.74 6.99
C GLU A 43 -7.64 11.81 6.42
N TRP A 44 -7.27 10.68 5.81
CA TRP A 44 -8.19 9.69 5.27
C TRP A 44 -8.37 8.50 6.23
N GLU A 45 -9.55 7.87 6.16
CA GLU A 45 -9.77 6.54 6.72
C GLU A 45 -9.10 5.50 5.80
N VAL A 46 -8.18 4.69 6.33
CA VAL A 46 -7.45 3.68 5.57
C VAL A 46 -7.95 2.28 5.88
N VAL A 47 -8.24 1.50 4.84
CA VAL A 47 -8.49 0.06 4.92
C VAL A 47 -7.47 -0.66 4.04
N ILE A 48 -6.65 -1.53 4.65
CA ILE A 48 -5.67 -2.36 3.93
C ILE A 48 -6.27 -3.75 3.75
N GLN A 49 -6.27 -4.26 2.52
CA GLN A 49 -6.81 -5.57 2.17
C GLN A 49 -5.81 -6.37 1.35
N HIS A 50 -5.54 -7.59 1.80
CA HIS A 50 -4.91 -8.58 0.95
C HIS A 50 -5.90 -9.04 -0.13
N VAL A 51 -5.44 -9.14 -1.38
CA VAL A 51 -6.19 -9.73 -2.49
C VAL A 51 -5.33 -10.77 -3.17
N TYR A 52 -5.93 -11.80 -3.77
CA TYR A 52 -5.17 -12.69 -4.63
C TYR A 52 -4.67 -11.95 -5.87
N LYS A 53 -3.55 -12.43 -6.44
CA LYS A 53 -2.90 -11.85 -7.63
C LYS A 53 -3.87 -11.69 -8.81
N GLU A 54 -4.78 -12.65 -8.98
CA GLU A 54 -5.82 -12.63 -10.00
C GLU A 54 -6.81 -11.45 -9.85
N GLY A 55 -6.92 -10.91 -8.63
CA GLY A 55 -7.69 -9.71 -8.30
C GLY A 55 -6.93 -8.39 -8.48
N ASN A 56 -5.62 -8.45 -8.74
CA ASN A 56 -4.73 -7.28 -8.87
C ASN A 56 -4.12 -7.12 -10.29
N LYS A 57 -4.71 -7.76 -11.30
CA LYS A 57 -4.19 -7.85 -12.67
C LYS A 57 -3.76 -6.52 -13.30
N VAL A 58 -4.47 -5.44 -13.03
CA VAL A 58 -4.15 -4.11 -13.60
C VAL A 58 -2.81 -3.61 -13.05
N ALA A 59 -2.60 -3.67 -11.74
CA ALA A 59 -1.34 -3.25 -11.12
C ALA A 59 -0.19 -4.18 -11.54
N ASP A 60 -0.43 -5.48 -11.61
CA ASP A 60 0.55 -6.46 -12.08
C ASP A 60 0.99 -6.22 -13.52
N SER A 61 0.02 -5.92 -14.40
CA SER A 61 0.32 -5.60 -15.80
C SER A 61 1.12 -4.32 -15.91
N LEU A 62 0.79 -3.28 -15.13
CA LEU A 62 1.54 -2.03 -15.08
C LEU A 62 2.98 -2.26 -14.58
N ALA A 63 3.15 -3.04 -13.52
CA ALA A 63 4.48 -3.39 -13.00
C ALA A 63 5.30 -4.18 -14.02
N SER A 64 4.67 -5.13 -14.72
CA SER A 64 5.32 -5.94 -15.76
C SER A 64 5.74 -5.10 -16.97
N MET A 65 4.90 -4.14 -17.37
CA MET A 65 5.22 -3.18 -18.45
C MET A 65 6.34 -2.20 -18.08
N ALA A 66 6.51 -1.87 -16.79
CA ALA A 66 7.59 -1.01 -16.33
C ALA A 66 8.94 -1.74 -16.21
N TRP A 67 8.91 -3.07 -16.08
CA TRP A 67 10.10 -3.91 -15.99
C TRP A 67 10.64 -4.35 -17.35
N GLY A 68 9.73 -4.65 -18.30
CA GLY A 68 10.06 -5.05 -19.67
C GLY A 68 10.57 -3.90 -20.52
#